data_AF-A0A2A6QWC7-F1
#
_entry.id   AF-A0A2A6QWC7-F1
#
_cell.length_a   1.000
_cell.length_b   1.000
_cell.length_c   1.000
_cell.angle_alpha   90.00
_cell.angle_beta   90.00
_cell.angle_gamma   90.00
#
_symmetry.space_group_name_H-M   'P 1'
#
loop_
_entity.id
_entity.type
_entity.pdbx_description
1 polymer ?
#
loop_
_entity_poly.entity_id
_entity_poly.type
_entity_poly.pdbx_seq_one_letter_code
_entity_poly.pdbx_strand_id
1 'polypeptide(L)' 'GLNNRAENSHLPLRKRERMRHGFRSAGGVQRFVSIFSAVRNLFVAPPQKCSALATHIHRIRAMAQWRAVTGARA' A
#
# COMPACT_ATOMS: atom_id res chain seq x y z
N GLY A 1 -5.14 -5.98 27.94
CA GLY A 1 -5.15 -6.90 26.79
C GLY A 1 -4.14 -6.41 25.77
N LEU A 2 -3.22 -7.27 25.34
CA LEU A 2 -2.15 -6.90 24.41
C LEU A 2 -2.78 -6.50 23.06
N ASN A 3 -2.78 -5.20 22.79
CA ASN A 3 -3.28 -4.63 21.55
C ASN A 3 -2.32 -5.07 20.43
N ASN A 4 -2.74 -6.09 19.66
CA ASN A 4 -1.87 -6.81 18.74
C ASN A 4 -1.59 -5.94 17.49
N ARG A 5 -0.57 -5.08 17.60
CA ARG A 5 -0.20 -4.06 16.59
C ARG A 5 0.13 -4.67 15.24
N ALA A 6 0.74 -5.86 15.23
CA ALA A 6 0.98 -6.62 14.01
C ALA A 6 -0.35 -6.99 13.33
N GLU A 7 -1.30 -7.54 14.09
CA GLU A 7 -2.61 -7.94 13.57
C GLU A 7 -3.45 -6.75 13.07
N ASN A 8 -3.41 -5.63 13.78
CA ASN A 8 -4.12 -4.40 13.39
C ASN A 8 -3.53 -3.73 12.15
N SER A 9 -2.24 -3.92 11.87
CA SER A 9 -1.62 -3.38 10.64
C SER A 9 -2.21 -4.00 9.36
N HIS A 10 -2.79 -5.20 9.46
CA HIS A 10 -3.42 -5.93 8.36
C HIS A 10 -4.91 -5.63 8.20
N LEU A 11 -5.54 -4.88 9.12
CA LEU A 11 -6.99 -4.57 9.04
C LEU A 11 -7.44 -3.98 7.70
N PRO A 12 -6.72 -3.02 7.08
CA PRO A 12 -7.11 -2.48 5.77
C PRO A 12 -7.06 -3.52 4.65
N LEU A 13 -6.18 -4.52 4.78
CA LEU A 13 -6.05 -5.64 3.85
C LEU A 13 -7.20 -6.63 4.06
N ARG A 14 -7.41 -7.10 5.30
CA ARG A 14 -8.52 -8.00 5.69
C ARG A 14 -9.88 -7.41 5.34
N LYS A 15 -10.07 -6.10 5.52
CA LYS A 15 -11.34 -5.42 5.18
C LYS A 15 -11.59 -5.42 3.67
N ARG A 16 -10.56 -5.21 2.84
CA ARG A 16 -10.66 -5.29 1.37
C ARG A 16 -10.85 -6.72 0.87
N GLU A 17 -10.20 -7.69 1.50
CA GLU A 17 -10.40 -9.12 1.24
C GLU A 17 -11.85 -9.55 1.55
N ARG A 18 -12.40 -9.16 2.70
CA ARG A 18 -13.81 -9.42 3.04
C ARG A 18 -14.79 -8.71 2.11
N MET A 19 -14.52 -7.46 1.73
CA MET A 19 -15.37 -6.74 0.76
C MET A 19 -15.33 -7.35 -0.64
N ARG A 20 -14.24 -8.04 -1.01
CA ARG A 20 -14.13 -8.79 -2.28
C ARG A 20 -14.30 -10.29 -2.05
N HIS A 21 -15.46 -10.76 -1.57
CA HIS A 21 -15.90 -12.18 -1.57
C HIS A 21 -14.83 -13.29 -1.39
N GLY A 22 -13.77 -13.05 -0.61
CA GLY A 22 -12.63 -13.97 -0.46
C GLY A 22 -11.79 -14.16 -1.73
N PHE A 23 -10.49 -14.41 -1.54
CA PHE A 23 -9.64 -14.93 -2.61
C PHE A 23 -9.92 -16.42 -2.80
N ARG A 24 -10.12 -16.86 -4.05
CA ARG A 24 -10.40 -18.28 -4.38
C ARG A 24 -9.21 -19.22 -4.14
N SER A 25 -8.01 -18.68 -3.87
CA SER A 25 -6.80 -19.46 -3.60
C SER A 25 -5.75 -18.66 -2.80
N ALA A 26 -4.89 -19.38 -2.07
CA ALA A 26 -3.75 -18.79 -1.37
C ALA A 26 -2.77 -18.08 -2.32
N GLY A 27 -2.56 -18.61 -3.53
CA GLY A 27 -1.76 -17.96 -4.55
C GLY A 27 -2.33 -16.60 -5.00
N GLY A 28 -3.67 -16.48 -5.06
CA GLY A 28 -4.34 -15.23 -5.34
C GLY A 28 -4.09 -14.17 -4.26
N VAL A 29 -4.16 -14.58 -2.99
CA VAL A 29 -3.81 -13.73 -1.84
C VAL A 29 -2.36 -13.28 -1.93
N GLN A 30 -1.43 -14.21 -2.14
CA GLN A 30 0.00 -13.91 -2.18
C GLN A 30 0.35 -12.91 -3.29
N ARG A 31 -0.20 -13.12 -4.49
CA ARG A 31 -0.01 -12.20 -5.61
C ARG A 31 -0.60 -10.82 -5.30
N PHE A 32 -1.80 -10.77 -4.73
CA PHE A 32 -2.43 -9.52 -4.34
C PHE A 32 -1.61 -8.77 -3.29
N VAL A 33 -1.19 -9.43 -2.20
CA VAL A 33 -0.39 -8.83 -1.14
C VAL A 33 0.95 -8.32 -1.67
N SER A 34 1.60 -9.08 -2.56
CA SER A 34 2.90 -8.69 -3.15
C SER A 34 2.76 -7.39 -3.97
N ILE A 35 1.79 -7.34 -4.89
CA ILE A 35 1.53 -6.15 -5.71
C ILE A 35 1.07 -4.97 -4.84
N PHE A 36 0.11 -5.22 -3.95
CA PHE A 36 -0.46 -4.17 -3.10
C PHE A 36 0.58 -3.57 -2.15
N SER A 37 1.48 -4.39 -1.61
CA SER A 37 2.57 -3.92 -0.74
C SER A 37 3.56 -3.05 -1.51
N ALA A 38 3.93 -3.43 -2.73
CA ALA A 38 4.81 -2.63 -3.57
C ALA A 38 4.20 -1.25 -3.88
N VAL A 39 2.92 -1.21 -4.27
CA VAL A 39 2.20 0.05 -4.52
C VAL A 39 2.09 0.89 -3.24
N ARG A 40 1.73 0.27 -2.10
CA ARG A 40 1.62 0.97 -0.83
C ARG A 40 2.95 1.57 -0.38
N ASN A 41 4.05 0.84 -0.52
CA ASN A 41 5.38 1.31 -0.13
C ASN A 41 5.84 2.51 -0.98
N LEU A 42 5.43 2.58 -2.26
CA LEU A 42 5.73 3.72 -3.11
C LEU A 42 4.99 4.99 -2.64
N PHE A 43 3.69 4.88 -2.34
CA PHE A 43 2.84 6.05 -2.06
C PHE A 43 2.76 6.45 -0.59
N VAL A 44 2.95 5.52 0.34
CA VAL A 44 2.85 5.79 1.78
C VAL A 44 4.21 6.19 2.31
N ALA A 45 4.33 7.47 2.66
CA ALA A 45 5.51 8.01 3.32
C ALA A 45 5.78 7.29 4.67
N PRO A 46 7.06 7.06 5.04
CA PRO A 46 7.41 6.57 6.36
C PRO A 46 6.87 7.51 7.46
N PRO A 47 6.45 6.97 8.63
CA PRO A 47 5.87 7.76 9.73
C PRO A 47 6.76 8.89 10.25
N GLN A 48 8.06 8.78 10.01
CA GLN A 48 9.12 9.72 10.40
C GLN A 48 9.17 11.00 9.56
N LYS A 49 8.36 11.12 8.50
CA LYS A 49 8.19 12.38 7.75
C LYS A 49 7.06 13.20 8.37
N CYS A 50 7.40 14.15 9.25
CA CYS A 50 6.41 14.95 9.98
C CYS A 50 6.02 16.27 9.26
N SER A 51 6.76 16.72 8.24
CA SER A 51 6.46 18.00 7.58
C SER A 51 5.58 17.85 6.34
N ALA A 52 4.73 18.85 6.11
CA ALA A 52 3.88 18.94 4.92
C ALA A 52 4.73 18.96 3.64
N LEU A 53 5.84 19.69 3.63
CA LEU A 53 6.77 19.76 2.50
C LEU A 53 7.41 18.40 2.18
N ALA A 54 7.89 17.67 3.20
CA ALA A 54 8.47 16.35 2.99
C ALA A 54 7.44 15.35 2.44
N THR A 55 6.18 15.46 2.88
CA THR A 55 5.06 14.67 2.34
C THR A 55 4.74 15.04 0.90
N HIS A 56 4.75 16.33 0.57
CA HIS A 56 4.51 16.83 -0.79
C HIS A 56 5.58 16.34 -1.77
N ILE A 57 6.86 16.50 -1.42
CA ILE A 57 7.99 16.02 -2.23
C ILE A 57 7.92 14.49 -2.40
N HIS A 58 7.58 13.74 -1.35
CA HIS A 58 7.39 12.29 -1.43
C HIS A 58 6.33 11.92 -2.46
N ARG A 59 5.18 12.58 -2.46
CA ARG A 59 4.07 12.31 -3.39
C ARG A 59 4.45 12.62 -4.84
N ILE A 60 5.14 13.74 -5.10
CA ILE A 60 5.62 14.07 -6.44
C ILE A 60 6.56 12.99 -6.97
N ARG A 61 7.54 12.58 -6.17
CA ARG A 61 8.49 11.53 -6.54
C ARG A 61 7.79 10.18 -6.79
N ALA A 62 6.86 9.80 -5.91
CA ALA A 62 6.08 8.58 -6.05
C ALA A 62 5.27 8.56 -7.37
N MET A 63 4.63 9.68 -7.72
CA MET A 63 3.89 9.81 -8.99
C MET A 63 4.79 9.78 -10.22
N ALA A 64 5.97 10.42 -10.16
CA ALA A 64 6.94 10.35 -11.24
C ALA A 64 7.42 8.91 -11.49
N GLN A 65 7.76 8.18 -10.42
CA GLN A 65 8.14 6.78 -10.51
C GLN A 65 6.98 5.91 -11.02
N TRP A 66 5.75 6.14 -10.57
CA TRP A 66 4.58 5.42 -11.05
C TRP A 66 4.38 5.57 -12.56
N ARG A 67 4.51 6.80 -13.08
CA ARG A 67 4.42 7.08 -14.52
C ARG A 67 5.52 6.38 -15.31
N ALA A 68 6.75 6.37 -14.80
CA ALA A 68 7.87 5.69 -15.46
C ALA A 68 7.64 4.17 -15.56
N VAL A 69 7.10 3.54 -14.53
CA VAL A 69 6.86 2.08 -14.50
C VAL A 69 5.63 1.66 -15.28
N THR A 70 4.58 2.49 -15.30
CA THR A 70 3.31 2.14 -15.96
C THR A 70 3.21 2.58 -17.42
N GLY A 71 4.09 3.49 -17.87
CA GLY A 71 3.97 4.11 -19.20
C GLY A 71 2.74 4.99 -19.36
N ALA A 72 1.98 5.24 -18.28
CA ALA A 72 0.78 6.06 -18.31
C ALA A 72 1.18 7.53 -18.54
N ARG A 73 0.98 8.00 -19.77
CA ARG A 73 1.03 9.42 -20.14
C ARG A 73 -0.30 10.06 -19.75
N ALA A 74 -0.23 11.27 -19.19
CA ALA A 74 -1.41 12.02 -18.73
C ALA A 74 -2.36 12.34 -19.89
#